data_AF-A0A662EFT4-F1
#
_entry.id   AF-A0A662EFT4-F1
#
_cell.length_a   1.000
_cell.length_b   1.000
_cell.length_c   1.000
_cell.angle_alpha   90.00
_cell.angle_beta   90.00
_cell.angle_gamma   90.00
#
_symmetry.space_group_name_H-M   'P 1'
#
loop_
_entity.id
_entity.type
_entity.pdbx_description
1 polymer ?
#
loop_
_entity_poly.entity_id
_entity_poly.type
_entity_poly.pdbx_seq_one_letter_code
_entity_poly.pdbx_strand_id
1 'polypeptide(L)'
;MFPVPELKAELSQKLLVFQRNEITEYHVYRELARLAREENAEVLGRLAEEELGHYRALAEYTRREVRPRRWRVFLYRLAVSVFGLTFAIKLMEAGERRAEDSYSAVAGAAGAGQDSGRRDRARVGADGAHR
;
A
#
# COMPACT_ATOMS: atom_id res chain seq x y z
N MET A 1 23.91 -0.60 10.29
CA MET A 1 23.58 0.45 9.31
C MET A 1 23.42 -0.26 7.97
N PHE A 2 22.22 -0.29 7.39
CA PHE A 2 21.99 -0.91 6.09
C PHE A 2 22.59 -0.04 4.98
N PRO A 3 23.29 -0.58 3.98
CA PRO A 3 23.85 0.20 2.89
C PRO A 3 22.72 0.75 1.99
N VAL A 4 22.85 2.01 1.58
CA VAL A 4 21.85 2.76 0.79
C VAL A 4 21.37 2.03 -0.50
N PRO A 5 22.22 1.30 -1.25
CA PRO A 5 21.78 0.53 -2.41
C PRO A 5 20.78 -0.59 -2.09
N GLU A 6 20.94 -1.27 -0.95
CA GLU A 6 20.05 -2.36 -0.52
C GLU A 6 18.66 -1.83 -0.14
N LEU A 7 18.61 -0.67 0.54
CA LEU A 7 17.35 0.02 0.87
C LEU A 7 16.58 0.41 -0.39
N LYS A 8 17.28 0.90 -1.43
CA LYS A 8 16.66 1.28 -2.71
C LYS A 8 16.10 0.05 -3.45
N ALA A 9 16.81 -1.08 -3.42
CA ALA A 9 16.35 -2.32 -4.02
C ALA A 9 15.12 -2.89 -3.29
N GLU A 10 15.13 -2.89 -1.96
CA GLU A 10 14.01 -3.36 -1.14
C GLU A 10 12.75 -2.52 -1.37
N LEU A 11 12.89 -1.20 -1.38
CA LEU A 11 11.79 -0.27 -1.68
C LEU A 11 11.23 -0.51 -3.09
N SER A 12 12.09 -0.71 -4.09
CA SER A 12 11.67 -0.99 -5.47
C SER A 12 10.86 -2.29 -5.57
N GLN A 13 11.25 -3.34 -4.83
CA GLN A 13 10.51 -4.60 -4.80
C GLN A 13 9.14 -4.43 -4.11
N LYS A 14 9.08 -3.68 -3.00
CA LYS A 14 7.83 -3.36 -2.31
C LYS A 14 6.86 -2.61 -3.23
N LEU A 15 7.33 -1.60 -3.96
CA LEU A 15 6.50 -0.86 -4.92
C LEU A 15 5.94 -1.76 -6.03
N LEU A 16 6.72 -2.72 -6.54
CA LEU A 16 6.21 -3.69 -7.53
C LEU A 16 5.16 -4.64 -6.95
N VAL A 17 5.30 -5.02 -5.67
CA VAL A 17 4.28 -5.82 -4.98
C VAL A 17 2.98 -5.02 -4.82
N PHE A 18 3.07 -3.76 -4.41
CA PHE A 18 1.90 -2.88 -4.31
C PHE A 18 1.25 -2.69 -5.67
N GLN A 19 2.04 -2.34 -6.69
CA GLN A 19 1.52 -2.19 -8.05
C GLN A 19 0.78 -3.45 -8.53
N ARG A 20 1.30 -4.65 -8.23
CA ARG A 20 0.60 -5.90 -8.55
C ARG A 20 -0.70 -6.07 -7.76
N ASN A 21 -0.74 -5.62 -6.51
CA ASN A 21 -1.95 -5.68 -5.70
C ASN A 21 -3.02 -4.75 -6.28
N GLU A 22 -2.71 -3.47 -6.54
CA GLU A 22 -3.63 -2.49 -7.14
C GLU A 22 -4.33 -3.04 -8.40
N ILE A 23 -3.56 -3.55 -9.37
CA ILE A 23 -4.15 -4.08 -10.61
C ILE A 23 -4.93 -5.38 -10.39
N THR A 24 -4.58 -6.16 -9.36
CA THR A 24 -5.37 -7.33 -8.98
C THR A 24 -6.71 -6.89 -8.40
N GLU A 25 -6.70 -5.85 -7.59
CA GLU A 25 -7.84 -5.35 -6.83
C GLU A 25 -8.84 -4.64 -7.74
N TYR A 26 -8.34 -3.85 -8.70
CA TYR A 26 -9.11 -3.40 -9.87
C TYR A 26 -9.93 -4.54 -10.50
N HIS A 27 -9.28 -5.65 -10.84
CA HIS A 27 -9.96 -6.76 -11.49
C HIS A 27 -10.94 -7.50 -10.57
N VAL A 28 -10.64 -7.59 -9.27
CA VAL A 28 -11.57 -8.16 -8.29
C VAL A 28 -12.81 -7.30 -8.19
N TYR A 29 -12.66 -5.98 -7.96
CA TYR A 29 -13.78 -5.05 -7.86
C TYR A 29 -14.63 -5.01 -9.12
N ARG A 30 -14.00 -5.04 -10.31
CA ARG A 30 -14.72 -5.17 -11.59
C ARG A 30 -15.57 -6.44 -11.67
N GLU A 31 -15.04 -7.58 -11.25
CA GLU A 31 -15.80 -8.83 -11.25
C GLU A 31 -16.92 -8.83 -10.20
N LEU A 32 -16.68 -8.28 -9.00
CA LEU A 32 -17.72 -8.13 -7.98
C LEU A 32 -18.83 -7.18 -8.44
N ALA A 33 -18.49 -6.06 -9.07
CA ALA A 33 -19.45 -5.12 -9.64
C ALA A 33 -20.38 -5.78 -10.66
N ARG A 34 -19.84 -6.68 -11.51
CA ARG A 34 -20.64 -7.44 -12.50
C ARG A 34 -21.62 -8.41 -11.86
N LEU A 35 -21.33 -8.89 -10.66
CA LEU A 35 -22.16 -9.83 -9.91
C LEU A 35 -23.13 -9.13 -8.95
N ALA A 36 -22.94 -7.82 -8.74
CA ALA A 36 -23.74 -7.01 -7.85
C ALA A 36 -25.01 -6.46 -8.51
N ARG A 37 -25.94 -5.98 -7.68
CA ARG A 37 -27.15 -5.28 -8.13
C ARG A 37 -26.96 -3.77 -7.98
N GLU A 38 -27.48 -3.02 -8.96
CA GLU A 38 -27.67 -1.56 -8.98
C GLU A 38 -26.61 -0.79 -8.16
N GLU A 39 -26.98 -0.27 -6.99
CA GLU A 39 -26.14 0.58 -6.15
C GLU A 39 -24.77 -0.03 -5.82
N ASN A 40 -24.73 -1.32 -5.48
CA ASN A 40 -23.46 -1.99 -5.18
C ASN A 40 -22.58 -2.14 -6.43
N ALA A 41 -23.18 -2.35 -7.60
CA ALA A 41 -22.42 -2.45 -8.85
C ALA A 41 -21.74 -1.11 -9.18
N GLU A 42 -22.41 0.00 -8.93
CA GLU A 42 -21.85 1.33 -9.15
C GLU A 42 -20.71 1.64 -8.18
N VAL A 43 -20.90 1.41 -6.88
CA VAL A 43 -19.86 1.64 -5.86
C VAL A 43 -18.62 0.79 -6.14
N LEU A 44 -18.78 -0.52 -6.39
CA LEU A 44 -17.66 -1.41 -6.71
C LEU A 44 -16.98 -1.03 -8.03
N GLY A 45 -17.76 -0.50 -8.99
CA GLY A 45 -17.22 0.03 -10.24
C GLY A 45 -16.33 1.26 -10.02
N ARG A 46 -16.72 2.16 -9.12
CA ARG A 46 -15.92 3.34 -8.76
C ARG A 46 -14.64 2.94 -8.03
N LEU A 47 -14.74 2.07 -7.03
CA LEU A 47 -13.58 1.53 -6.29
C LEU A 47 -12.56 0.88 -7.24
N ALA A 48 -13.04 0.11 -8.24
CA ALA A 48 -12.15 -0.42 -9.26
C ALA A 48 -11.33 0.68 -9.96
N GLU A 49 -11.98 1.73 -10.46
CA GLU A 49 -11.27 2.80 -11.18
C GLU A 49 -10.29 3.56 -10.28
N GLU A 50 -10.57 3.67 -8.97
CA GLU A 50 -9.64 4.20 -7.97
C GLU A 50 -8.35 3.35 -7.91
N GLU A 51 -8.46 2.02 -7.78
CA GLU A 51 -7.28 1.14 -7.76
C GLU A 51 -6.52 1.13 -9.10
N LEU A 52 -7.22 1.32 -10.22
CA LEU A 52 -6.56 1.49 -11.51
C LEU A 52 -5.74 2.80 -11.55
N GLY A 53 -6.24 3.85 -10.91
CA GLY A 53 -5.51 5.10 -10.68
C GLY A 53 -4.24 4.87 -9.86
N HIS A 54 -4.34 4.17 -8.73
CA HIS A 54 -3.19 3.81 -7.89
C HIS A 54 -2.16 2.97 -8.64
N TYR A 55 -2.60 1.96 -9.40
CA TYR A 55 -1.72 1.16 -10.26
C TYR A 55 -0.90 2.03 -11.23
N ARG A 56 -1.56 2.99 -11.90
CA ARG A 56 -0.91 3.90 -12.85
C ARG A 56 0.09 4.82 -12.15
N ALA A 57 -0.28 5.39 -11.00
CA ALA A 57 0.63 6.20 -10.21
C ALA A 57 1.88 5.41 -9.79
N LEU A 58 1.73 4.17 -9.32
CA LEU A 58 2.86 3.30 -8.99
C LEU A 58 3.71 2.96 -10.21
N ALA A 59 3.11 2.79 -11.39
CA ALA A 59 3.84 2.53 -12.64
C ALA A 59 4.79 3.69 -13.02
N GLU A 60 4.46 4.93 -12.67
CA GLU A 60 5.33 6.08 -12.88
C GLU A 60 6.61 6.00 -12.04
N TYR A 61 6.53 5.42 -10.84
CA TYR A 61 7.68 5.20 -9.96
C TYR A 61 8.44 3.92 -10.31
N THR A 62 7.75 2.81 -10.55
CA THR A 62 8.39 1.50 -10.81
C THR A 62 8.96 1.40 -12.22
N ARG A 63 8.45 2.21 -13.16
CA ARG A 63 8.78 2.16 -14.60
C ARG A 63 8.57 0.76 -15.20
N ARG A 64 7.63 -0.02 -14.64
CA ARG A 64 7.33 -1.37 -15.08
C ARG A 64 5.83 -1.57 -15.16
N GLU A 65 5.41 -2.42 -16.10
CA GLU A 65 4.04 -2.90 -16.18
C GLU A 65 3.96 -4.27 -15.49
N VAL A 66 2.96 -4.46 -14.62
CA VAL A 66 2.83 -5.68 -13.83
C VAL A 66 1.45 -6.28 -14.03
N ARG A 67 1.43 -7.59 -14.29
CA ARG A 67 0.18 -8.34 -14.48
C ARG A 67 -0.49 -8.69 -13.14
N PRO A 68 -1.84 -8.74 -13.11
CA PRO A 68 -2.60 -9.11 -11.92
C PRO A 68 -2.44 -10.59 -11.55
N ARG A 69 -2.71 -10.90 -10.27
CA ARG A 69 -2.78 -12.27 -9.76
C ARG A 69 -4.13 -12.89 -10.14
N ARG A 70 -4.22 -13.47 -11.35
CA ARG A 70 -5.46 -14.06 -11.90
C ARG A 70 -6.14 -15.06 -10.96
N TRP A 71 -5.37 -15.82 -10.19
CA TRP A 71 -5.92 -16.76 -9.21
C TRP A 71 -6.70 -16.07 -8.08
N ARG A 72 -6.29 -14.86 -7.63
CA ARG A 72 -7.06 -14.10 -6.62
C ARG A 72 -8.43 -13.72 -7.19
N VAL A 73 -8.48 -13.22 -8.42
CA VAL A 73 -9.74 -12.89 -9.11
C VAL A 73 -10.68 -14.10 -9.16
N PHE A 74 -10.14 -15.27 -9.51
CA PHE A 74 -10.90 -16.52 -9.49
C PHE A 74 -11.42 -16.88 -8.08
N LEU A 75 -10.60 -16.75 -7.04
CA LEU A 75 -11.03 -17.05 -5.67
C LEU A 75 -12.15 -16.14 -5.19
N TYR A 76 -12.11 -14.84 -5.49
CA TYR A 76 -13.22 -13.94 -5.12
C TYR A 76 -14.51 -14.29 -5.85
N ARG A 77 -14.42 -14.66 -7.13
CA ARG A 77 -15.58 -15.19 -7.88
C ARG A 77 -16.14 -16.47 -7.24
N LEU A 78 -15.28 -17.37 -6.78
CA LEU A 78 -15.69 -18.57 -6.05
C LEU A 78 -16.32 -18.20 -4.70
N ALA A 79 -15.76 -17.23 -3.97
CA ALA A 79 -16.28 -16.76 -2.69
C ALA A 79 -17.69 -16.18 -2.84
N VAL A 80 -17.97 -15.42 -3.90
CA VAL A 80 -19.34 -14.96 -4.21
C VAL A 80 -20.27 -16.15 -4.43
N SER A 81 -19.80 -17.17 -5.15
CA SER A 81 -20.62 -18.34 -5.49
C SER A 81 -20.95 -19.22 -4.29
N VAL A 82 -20.04 -19.33 -3.31
CA VAL A 82 -20.19 -20.20 -2.14
C VAL A 82 -20.80 -19.47 -0.94
N PHE A 83 -20.38 -18.22 -0.68
CA PHE A 83 -20.73 -17.46 0.53
C PHE A 83 -21.58 -16.21 0.25
N GLY A 84 -21.72 -15.81 -1.01
CA GLY A 84 -22.45 -14.61 -1.41
C GLY A 84 -21.58 -13.36 -1.54
N LEU A 85 -22.15 -12.34 -2.18
CA LEU A 85 -21.47 -11.10 -2.54
C LEU A 85 -20.93 -10.34 -1.33
N THR A 86 -21.75 -10.15 -0.29
CA THR A 86 -21.37 -9.39 0.92
C THR A 86 -20.15 -10.00 1.61
N PHE A 87 -20.07 -11.34 1.67
CA PHE A 87 -18.91 -12.02 2.23
C PHE A 87 -17.65 -11.74 1.41
N ALA A 88 -17.75 -11.83 0.08
CA ALA A 88 -16.62 -11.56 -0.81
C ALA A 88 -16.11 -10.12 -0.70
N ILE A 89 -17.02 -9.14 -0.57
CA ILE A 89 -16.66 -7.72 -0.35
C ILE A 89 -15.94 -7.56 0.99
N LYS A 90 -16.47 -8.10 2.09
CA LYS A 90 -15.79 -8.01 3.39
C LYS A 90 -14.42 -8.69 3.42
N LEU A 91 -14.28 -9.81 2.70
CA LEU A 91 -13.01 -10.49 2.52
C LEU A 91 -12.01 -9.63 1.73
N MET A 92 -12.50 -8.84 0.77
CA MET A 92 -11.70 -7.90 -0.02
C MET A 92 -11.18 -6.76 0.84
N GLU A 93 -12.08 -6.03 1.51
CA GLU A 93 -11.73 -4.91 2.42
C GLU A 93 -10.79 -5.35 3.55
N ALA A 94 -10.96 -6.58 4.07
CA ALA A 94 -10.06 -7.12 5.09
C ALA A 94 -8.66 -7.42 4.53
N GLY A 95 -8.54 -7.69 3.22
CA GLY A 95 -7.25 -7.81 2.54
C GLY A 95 -6.54 -6.46 2.45
N GLU A 96 -7.27 -5.42 2.06
CA GLU A 96 -6.77 -4.03 1.93
C GLU A 96 -6.27 -3.49 3.26
N ARG A 97 -7.08 -3.57 4.33
CA ARG A 97 -6.66 -3.12 5.67
C ARG A 97 -5.32 -3.73 6.10
N ARG A 98 -5.10 -5.02 5.83
CA ARG A 98 -3.83 -5.70 6.14
C ARG A 98 -2.67 -5.20 5.27
N ALA A 99 -2.95 -4.82 4.02
CA ALA A 99 -1.95 -4.23 3.13
C ALA A 99 -1.56 -2.81 3.58
N GLU A 100 -2.53 -2.00 4.00
CA GLU A 100 -2.32 -0.66 4.57
C GLU A 100 -1.54 -0.68 5.88
N ASP A 101 -1.85 -1.61 6.79
CA ASP A 101 -1.08 -1.81 8.02
C ASP A 101 0.39 -2.13 7.71
N SER A 102 0.62 -2.97 6.69
CA SER A 102 1.96 -3.30 6.22
C SER A 102 2.67 -2.09 5.61
N TYR A 103 1.93 -1.18 4.96
CA TYR A 103 2.49 0.05 4.39
C TYR A 103 2.90 1.05 5.46
N SER A 104 2.04 1.27 6.46
CA SER A 104 2.29 2.20 7.57
C SER A 104 3.57 1.84 8.33
N ALA A 105 3.85 0.55 8.49
CA ALA A 105 5.10 0.07 9.07
C ALA A 105 6.34 0.44 8.22
N VAL A 106 6.22 0.42 6.89
CA VAL A 106 7.32 0.78 5.97
C VAL A 106 7.51 2.30 5.89
N ALA A 107 6.43 3.07 5.86
CA ALA A 107 6.50 4.54 5.86
C ALA A 107 7.13 5.09 7.16
N GLY A 108 6.78 4.51 8.31
CA GLY A 108 7.41 4.83 9.60
C GLY A 108 8.92 4.55 9.61
N ALA A 109 9.35 3.46 8.97
CA ALA A 109 10.78 3.15 8.84
C ALA A 109 11.54 4.13 7.93
N ALA A 110 10.88 4.71 6.92
CA ALA A 110 11.47 5.71 6.03
C ALA A 110 11.54 7.13 6.65
N GLY A 111 10.64 7.46 7.58
CA GLY A 111 10.58 8.77 8.25
C GLY A 111 11.47 8.93 9.49
N ALA A 112 11.90 7.84 10.12
CA ALA A 112 12.68 7.88 11.38
C ALA A 112 14.15 8.32 11.23
N GLY A 113 14.58 8.73 10.03
CA GLY A 113 15.96 9.13 9.74
C GLY A 113 16.25 10.64 9.76
N GLN A 114 15.26 11.49 10.04
CA GLN A 114 15.42 12.96 9.97
C GLN A 114 14.95 13.68 11.25
N ASP A 115 15.35 13.24 12.44
CA ASP A 115 15.31 14.12 13.63
C ASP A 115 16.30 13.72 14.73
N SER A 116 17.59 13.88 14.47
CA SER A 116 18.64 13.75 15.51
C SER A 116 19.83 14.66 15.21
N GLY A 117 19.55 15.89 14.77
CA GLY A 117 20.58 16.82 14.31
C GLY A 117 20.36 18.26 14.76
N ARG A 118 19.74 18.50 15.92
CA ARG A 118 19.66 19.86 16.47
C ARG A 118 19.46 19.89 17.98
N ARG A 119 20.57 19.88 18.73
CA ARG A 119 20.79 20.63 19.99
C ARG A 119 22.15 20.28 20.61
N ASP A 120 23.23 20.68 19.95
CA ASP A 120 24.52 20.90 20.61
C ASP A 120 24.98 22.31 20.26
N ARG A 121 24.60 23.27 21.12
CA ARG A 121 25.29 24.56 21.33
C ARG A 121 24.52 25.35 22.38
N ALA A 122 25.13 25.44 23.57
CA ALA A 122 24.87 26.29 24.74
C ALA A 122 24.82 25.38 25.98
N ARG A 123 25.76 25.37 26.94
CA ARG A 123 26.79 26.32 27.36
C ARG A 123 27.90 25.51 28.05
N VAL A 124 29.14 25.64 27.59
CA VAL A 124 30.33 25.42 28.43
C VAL A 124 30.90 26.81 28.67
N GLY A 125 31.10 27.16 29.94
CA GLY A 125 31.81 28.37 30.32
C GLY A 125 31.10 29.17 31.42
N ALA A 126 31.21 28.69 32.66
CA ALA A 126 31.31 29.54 33.85
C ALA A 126 31.63 28.66 35.05
N ASP A 127 32.91 28.27 35.18
CA ASP A 127 33.49 28.09 36.51
C ASP A 127 34.97 28.46 36.45
N GLY A 128 35.40 29.36 37.35
CA GLY A 128 36.82 29.64 37.59
C GLY A 128 37.29 31.10 37.62
N ALA A 129 37.26 31.67 38.83
CA ALA A 129 38.42 32.29 39.51
C ALA A 129 38.61 33.82 39.53
N HIS A 130 38.97 34.28 40.75
CA HIS A 130 39.65 35.53 41.15
C HIS A 130 38.82 36.83 41.03
N ARG A 131 38.49 37.58 42.08
CA ARG A 131 39.15 37.93 43.35
C ARG A 131 38.10 38.37 44.38
#